data_AF-A0A971BBJ9-F1
#
_entry.id   AF-A0A971BBJ9-F1
#
_cell.length_a   1.000
_cell.length_b   1.000
_cell.length_c   1.000
_cell.angle_alpha   90.00
_cell.angle_beta   90.00
_cell.angle_gamma   90.00
#
_symmetry.space_group_name_H-M   'P 1'
#
loop_
_entity.id
_entity.type
_entity.pdbx_description
1 polymer ?
#
loop_
_entity_poly.entity_id
_entity_poly.type
_entity_poly.pdbx_seq_one_letter_code
_entity_poly.pdbx_strand_id
1 'polypeptide(L)'
;MSQKRHPFAAVTAILLSGCLLFAGCGSTTVIRTVPSGAKLYMDNEYMGTTPYDHFDTKIVGSKTNLHFKMEGYEEFDITLSRSEEVDVGAAVASFFVFPIPLLWIMKYKPIHTYELTPLNGEMADDVTIAPEQVIYSDGSTSSDDKAMNDDKIMRLKQLKQMLDVKILTQAEFDTHKSLVLNNDPKALTDADVVKLRELKKLMDSDVLTTNEFETQKNLILTK
;
A
#
# COMPACT_ATOMS: atom_id res chain seq x y z
N MET A 1 18.74 -13.13 -54.98
CA MET A 1 17.45 -13.56 -54.41
C MET A 1 16.56 -12.34 -54.24
N SER A 2 15.54 -12.16 -55.09
CA SER A 2 14.61 -11.03 -54.99
C SER A 2 13.52 -11.37 -53.99
N GLN A 3 13.57 -10.71 -52.82
CA GLN A 3 12.60 -10.93 -51.74
C GLN A 3 11.28 -10.29 -52.14
N LYS A 4 10.29 -11.10 -52.52
CA LYS A 4 8.93 -10.62 -52.82
C LYS A 4 8.35 -9.99 -51.55
N ARG A 5 8.19 -8.66 -51.55
CA ARG A 5 7.47 -7.95 -50.48
C ARG A 5 6.02 -8.42 -50.54
N HIS A 6 5.55 -9.12 -49.50
CA HIS A 6 4.16 -9.59 -49.40
C HIS A 6 3.32 -8.48 -48.75
N PRO A 7 2.59 -7.65 -49.52
CA PRO A 7 1.83 -6.53 -48.97
C PRO A 7 0.74 -6.99 -47.99
N PHE A 8 0.21 -8.19 -48.19
CA PHE A 8 -0.76 -8.80 -47.29
C PHE A 8 -0.22 -9.00 -45.87
N ALA A 9 1.01 -9.47 -45.71
CA ALA A 9 1.62 -9.68 -44.39
C ALA A 9 1.87 -8.34 -43.66
N ALA A 10 2.20 -7.28 -44.41
CA ALA A 10 2.37 -5.94 -43.85
C ALA A 10 1.03 -5.35 -43.39
N VAL A 11 -0.03 -5.49 -44.18
CA VAL A 11 -1.38 -5.01 -43.81
C VAL A 11 -1.91 -5.75 -42.59
N THR A 12 -1.76 -7.08 -42.54
CA THR A 12 -2.18 -7.85 -41.35
C THR A 12 -1.40 -7.46 -40.10
N ALA A 13 -0.09 -7.20 -40.22
CA ALA A 13 0.72 -6.76 -39.09
C ALA A 13 0.32 -5.36 -38.58
N ILE A 14 -0.01 -4.43 -39.48
CA ILE A 14 -0.51 -3.09 -39.11
C ILE A 14 -1.88 -3.18 -38.45
N LEU A 15 -2.78 -4.03 -38.95
CA LEU A 15 -4.10 -4.26 -38.36
C LEU A 15 -4.00 -4.87 -36.96
N LEU A 16 -3.19 -5.93 -36.79
CA LEU A 16 -2.95 -6.57 -35.49
C LEU A 16 -2.31 -5.59 -34.51
N SER A 17 -1.26 -4.89 -34.94
CA SER A 17 -0.62 -3.86 -34.12
C SER A 17 -1.61 -2.77 -33.72
N GLY A 18 -2.46 -2.31 -34.64
CA GLY A 18 -3.51 -1.33 -34.37
C GLY A 18 -4.51 -1.82 -33.32
N CYS A 19 -4.96 -3.08 -33.40
CA CYS A 19 -5.83 -3.67 -32.39
C CYS A 19 -5.18 -3.73 -31.00
N LEU A 20 -3.88 -4.00 -30.92
CA LEU A 20 -3.13 -3.98 -29.65
C LEU A 20 -3.02 -2.58 -29.05
N LEU A 21 -3.04 -1.52 -29.87
CA LEU A 21 -3.10 -0.13 -29.37
C LEU A 21 -4.43 0.18 -28.68
N PHE A 22 -5.52 -0.49 -29.05
CA PHE A 22 -6.83 -0.31 -28.41
C PHE A 22 -7.02 -1.19 -27.17
N ALA A 23 -6.16 -2.20 -26.96
CA ALA A 23 -6.11 -2.98 -25.73
C ALA A 23 -5.36 -2.17 -24.65
N GLY A 24 -6.07 -1.24 -24.00
CA GLY A 24 -5.48 -0.37 -22.98
C GLY A 24 -4.91 -1.14 -21.79
N CYS A 25 -3.76 -0.70 -21.26
CA CYS A 25 -3.22 -1.23 -20.01
C CYS A 25 -3.94 -0.58 -18.82
N GLY A 26 -4.60 -1.40 -18.01
CA GLY A 26 -5.32 -0.96 -16.82
C GLY A 26 -4.38 -0.55 -15.69
N SER A 27 -4.78 0.46 -14.93
CA SER A 27 -4.16 0.85 -13.66
C SER A 27 -5.24 0.89 -12.60
N THR A 28 -4.90 0.45 -11.39
CA THR A 28 -5.78 0.53 -10.22
C THR A 28 -5.18 1.45 -9.17
N THR A 29 -6.04 2.13 -8.40
CA THR A 29 -5.64 2.97 -7.27
C THR A 29 -6.73 2.99 -6.21
N VAL A 30 -6.33 3.07 -4.94
CA VAL A 30 -7.24 3.14 -3.80
C VAL A 30 -7.33 4.58 -3.31
N ILE A 31 -8.54 5.14 -3.33
CA ILE A 31 -8.82 6.49 -2.85
C ILE A 31 -9.31 6.41 -1.40
N ARG A 32 -8.62 7.10 -0.49
CA ARG A 32 -8.91 7.14 0.95
C ARG A 32 -9.04 8.58 1.41
N THR A 33 -9.85 8.80 2.44
CA THR A 33 -9.94 10.08 3.14
C THR A 33 -9.67 9.92 4.63
N VAL A 34 -9.23 11.00 5.26
CA VAL A 34 -9.13 11.13 6.72
C VAL A 34 -10.01 12.32 7.13
N PRO A 35 -11.13 12.10 7.85
CA PRO A 35 -11.68 10.80 8.25
C PRO A 35 -12.25 9.97 7.08
N SER A 36 -12.38 8.67 7.29
CA SER A 36 -12.95 7.74 6.30
C SER A 36 -14.48 7.87 6.21
N GLY A 37 -15.06 7.50 5.06
CA GLY A 37 -16.52 7.49 4.86
C GLY A 37 -17.07 8.72 4.11
N ALA A 38 -16.19 9.50 3.48
CA ALA A 38 -16.60 10.62 2.65
C ALA A 38 -17.26 10.14 1.36
N LYS A 39 -18.30 10.84 0.89
CA LYS A 39 -18.95 10.57 -0.40
C LYS A 39 -18.03 11.02 -1.53
N LEU A 40 -17.71 10.12 -2.43
CA LEU A 40 -16.83 10.36 -3.58
C LEU A 40 -17.68 10.56 -4.84
N TYR A 41 -17.38 11.64 -5.55
CA TYR A 41 -17.92 11.96 -6.86
C TYR A 41 -16.77 12.03 -7.87
N MET A 42 -16.92 11.37 -9.01
CA MET A 42 -15.98 11.40 -10.12
C MET A 42 -16.66 12.00 -11.34
N ASP A 43 -16.07 13.04 -11.93
CA ASP A 43 -16.62 13.72 -13.11
C ASP A 43 -18.13 14.08 -12.91
N ASN A 44 -18.46 14.54 -11.70
CA ASN A 44 -19.81 14.90 -11.23
C ASN A 44 -20.80 13.73 -11.05
N GLU A 45 -20.36 12.47 -11.12
CA GLU A 45 -21.17 11.28 -10.86
C GLU A 45 -20.82 10.65 -9.50
N TYR A 46 -21.83 10.20 -8.76
CA TYR A 46 -21.63 9.58 -7.44
C TYR A 46 -21.09 8.15 -7.57
N MET A 47 -19.93 7.89 -6.97
CA MET A 47 -19.22 6.59 -7.06
C MET A 47 -19.37 5.73 -5.81
N GLY A 48 -19.69 6.34 -4.66
CA GLY A 48 -19.79 5.63 -3.38
C GLY A 48 -19.14 6.41 -2.23
N THR A 49 -18.58 5.68 -1.28
CA THR A 49 -17.91 6.24 -0.10
C THR A 49 -16.47 5.73 0.01
N THR A 50 -15.58 6.53 0.58
CA THR A 50 -14.19 6.13 0.81
C THR A 50 -14.06 5.14 1.97
N PRO A 51 -13.13 4.15 1.91
CA PRO A 51 -12.19 3.86 0.82
C PRO A 51 -12.86 3.34 -0.47
N TYR A 52 -12.36 3.77 -1.63
CA TYR A 52 -12.88 3.38 -2.94
C TYR A 52 -11.76 2.85 -3.85
N ASP A 53 -11.97 1.67 -4.43
CA ASP A 53 -11.04 1.07 -5.39
C ASP A 53 -11.39 1.55 -6.81
N HIS A 54 -10.50 2.35 -7.40
CA HIS A 54 -10.63 2.87 -8.74
C HIS A 54 -9.81 2.04 -9.73
N PHE A 55 -10.35 1.80 -10.93
CA PHE A 55 -9.67 1.14 -12.03
C PHE A 55 -9.96 1.88 -13.33
N ASP A 56 -8.92 2.17 -14.11
CA ASP A 56 -9.10 2.71 -15.46
C ASP A 56 -8.02 2.28 -16.46
N THR A 57 -8.32 2.49 -17.74
CA THR A 57 -7.42 2.26 -18.87
C THR A 57 -7.09 3.57 -19.60
N LYS A 58 -7.20 4.72 -18.94
CA LYS A 58 -6.95 6.05 -19.53
C LYS A 58 -5.49 6.18 -20.00
N ILE A 59 -5.19 7.09 -20.93
CA ILE A 59 -3.81 7.30 -21.38
C ILE A 59 -3.00 8.12 -20.36
N VAL A 60 -1.68 8.08 -20.45
CA VAL A 60 -0.79 8.95 -19.67
C VAL A 60 -1.20 10.42 -19.80
N GLY A 61 -1.20 11.13 -18.67
CA GLY A 61 -1.56 12.55 -18.60
C GLY A 61 -3.07 12.82 -18.57
N SER A 62 -3.90 11.76 -18.60
CA SER A 62 -5.34 11.91 -18.36
C SER A 62 -5.62 12.41 -16.95
N LYS A 63 -6.64 13.25 -16.82
CA LYS A 63 -7.07 13.85 -15.58
C LYS A 63 -8.50 13.42 -15.26
N THR A 64 -8.77 13.14 -14.00
CA THR A 64 -10.10 12.81 -13.47
C THR A 64 -10.39 13.75 -12.31
N ASN A 65 -11.53 14.43 -12.32
CA ASN A 65 -11.90 15.32 -11.22
C ASN A 65 -12.60 14.51 -10.12
N LEU A 66 -12.05 14.58 -8.91
CA LEU A 66 -12.60 13.98 -7.72
C LEU A 66 -13.19 15.08 -6.83
N HIS A 67 -14.43 14.89 -6.42
CA HIS A 67 -15.10 15.76 -5.47
C HIS A 67 -15.53 14.94 -4.26
N PHE A 68 -15.13 15.38 -3.07
CA PHE A 68 -15.42 14.72 -1.82
C PHE A 68 -16.38 15.55 -0.99
N LYS A 69 -17.41 14.89 -0.46
CA LYS A 69 -18.41 15.51 0.41
C LYS A 69 -18.61 14.69 1.67
N MET A 70 -18.48 15.35 2.81
CA MET A 70 -18.73 14.73 4.11
C MET A 70 -19.46 15.72 5.03
N GLU A 71 -20.34 15.19 5.87
CA GLU A 71 -21.07 16.02 6.84
C GLU A 71 -20.11 16.58 7.89
N GLY A 72 -20.16 17.90 8.12
CA GLY A 72 -19.26 18.59 9.06
C GLY A 72 -17.87 18.94 8.50
N TYR A 73 -17.59 18.60 7.25
CA TYR A 73 -16.31 18.87 6.58
C TYR A 73 -16.51 19.71 5.32
N GLU A 74 -15.46 20.46 4.94
CA GLU A 74 -15.45 21.27 3.73
C GLU A 74 -15.49 20.38 2.49
N GLU A 75 -16.16 20.86 1.43
CA GLU A 75 -16.12 20.19 0.14
C GLU A 75 -14.69 20.26 -0.42
N PHE A 76 -14.14 19.10 -0.79
CA PHE A 76 -12.76 18.99 -1.24
C PHE A 76 -12.71 18.53 -2.70
N ASP A 77 -12.13 19.37 -3.56
CA ASP A 77 -11.96 19.10 -4.99
C ASP A 77 -10.49 18.86 -5.33
N ILE A 78 -10.20 17.75 -5.99
CA ILE A 78 -8.85 17.42 -6.44
C ILE A 78 -8.86 16.72 -7.79
N THR A 79 -7.84 16.99 -8.59
CA THR A 79 -7.65 16.33 -9.88
C THR A 79 -6.64 15.20 -9.76
N LEU A 80 -7.09 13.98 -10.01
CA LEU A 80 -6.24 12.80 -10.12
C LEU A 80 -5.60 12.76 -11.53
N SER A 81 -4.28 12.60 -11.61
CA SER A 81 -3.55 12.61 -12.89
C SER A 81 -2.82 11.30 -13.13
N ARG A 82 -2.93 10.74 -14.33
CA ARG A 82 -2.25 9.49 -14.72
C ARG A 82 -0.80 9.75 -15.16
N SER A 83 0.03 10.20 -14.23
CA SER A 83 1.42 10.60 -14.50
C SER A 83 2.32 10.44 -13.28
N GLU A 84 2.04 9.47 -12.41
CA GLU A 84 2.64 9.43 -11.07
C GLU A 84 3.77 8.43 -10.95
N GLU A 85 3.63 7.24 -11.52
CA GLU A 85 4.64 6.19 -11.49
C GLU A 85 4.93 5.66 -12.90
N VAL A 86 6.20 5.42 -13.19
CA VAL A 86 6.63 4.82 -14.47
C VAL A 86 6.57 3.30 -14.33
N ASP A 87 5.84 2.63 -15.22
CA ASP A 87 5.90 1.18 -15.36
C ASP A 87 7.21 0.80 -16.06
N VAL A 88 8.23 0.48 -15.27
CA VAL A 88 9.55 0.09 -15.75
C VAL A 88 9.47 -1.17 -16.63
N GLY A 89 8.53 -2.08 -16.34
CA GLY A 89 8.30 -3.27 -17.16
C GLY A 89 7.83 -2.91 -18.56
N ALA A 90 6.85 -2.02 -18.67
CA ALA A 90 6.39 -1.49 -19.96
C ALA A 90 7.49 -0.68 -20.67
N ALA A 91 8.28 0.12 -19.94
CA ALA A 91 9.39 0.90 -20.49
C ALA A 91 10.45 0.02 -21.17
N VAL A 92 10.89 -1.03 -20.46
CA VAL A 92 11.89 -1.98 -20.97
C VAL A 92 11.31 -2.84 -22.08
N ALA A 93 10.06 -3.31 -21.93
CA ALA A 93 9.40 -4.08 -22.98
C ALA A 93 9.25 -3.28 -24.28
N SER A 94 8.93 -1.98 -24.22
CA SER A 94 8.89 -1.12 -25.42
C SER A 94 10.22 -0.97 -26.13
N PHE A 95 11.36 -1.11 -25.43
CA PHE A 95 12.69 -1.07 -26.04
C PHE A 95 13.02 -2.35 -26.84
N PHE A 96 12.52 -3.51 -26.40
CA PHE A 96 12.80 -4.81 -27.02
C PHE A 96 11.67 -5.34 -27.92
N VAL A 97 10.43 -4.91 -27.68
CA VAL A 97 9.21 -5.34 -28.36
C VAL A 97 8.64 -4.15 -29.12
N PHE A 98 9.21 -3.91 -30.30
CA PHE A 98 8.64 -3.01 -31.30
C PHE A 98 7.35 -3.69 -31.82
N PRO A 99 6.12 -3.20 -31.57
CA PRO A 99 5.68 -1.87 -31.11
C PRO A 99 4.64 -1.94 -29.95
N ILE A 100 5.08 -1.85 -28.69
CA ILE A 100 4.15 -1.59 -27.57
C ILE A 100 3.94 -0.07 -27.42
N PRO A 101 2.69 0.43 -27.42
CA PRO A 101 2.43 1.85 -27.25
C PRO A 101 2.88 2.36 -25.88
N LEU A 102 3.79 3.32 -25.90
CA LEU A 102 4.22 4.08 -24.72
C LEU A 102 3.12 4.96 -24.10
N LEU A 103 1.91 4.96 -24.67
CA LEU A 103 0.77 5.78 -24.23
C LEU A 103 0.19 5.37 -22.87
N TRP A 104 0.58 4.21 -22.31
CA TRP A 104 0.15 3.72 -20.99
C TRP A 104 1.32 3.44 -20.03
N ILE A 105 2.51 3.97 -20.30
CA ILE A 105 3.71 3.72 -19.48
C ILE A 105 3.59 4.32 -18.07
N MET A 106 2.74 5.33 -17.87
CA MET A 106 2.50 5.93 -16.56
C MET A 106 1.26 5.33 -15.90
N LYS A 107 1.42 4.98 -14.61
CA LYS A 107 0.41 4.45 -13.71
C LYS A 107 0.04 5.46 -12.63
N TYR A 108 -1.07 5.18 -11.95
CA TYR A 108 -1.41 5.82 -10.68
C TYR A 108 -0.54 5.27 -9.56
N LYS A 109 -0.36 6.05 -8.49
CA LYS A 109 0.08 5.47 -7.23
C LYS A 109 -0.96 4.47 -6.72
N PRO A 110 -0.53 3.41 -6.02
CA PRO A 110 -1.45 2.39 -5.54
C PRO A 110 -2.45 2.92 -4.51
N ILE A 111 -2.09 3.97 -3.76
CA ILE A 111 -2.92 4.53 -2.70
C ILE A 111 -2.82 6.05 -2.70
N HIS A 112 -3.97 6.72 -2.66
CA HIS A 112 -4.12 8.14 -2.40
C HIS A 112 -4.88 8.37 -1.11
N THR A 113 -4.30 9.16 -0.21
CA THR A 113 -4.95 9.59 1.03
C THR A 113 -5.14 11.09 1.00
N TYR A 114 -6.38 11.54 1.21
CA TYR A 114 -6.76 12.95 1.26
C TYR A 114 -7.25 13.32 2.66
N GLU A 115 -6.77 14.42 3.22
CA GLU A 115 -7.21 14.92 4.52
C GLU A 115 -8.33 15.95 4.32
N LEU A 116 -9.45 15.79 5.02
CA LEU A 116 -10.59 16.70 4.93
C LEU A 116 -10.52 17.73 6.05
N THR A 117 -10.78 18.99 5.71
CA THR A 117 -10.82 20.10 6.66
C THR A 117 -12.21 20.20 7.30
N PRO A 118 -12.35 20.33 8.63
CA PRO A 118 -13.64 20.56 9.28
C PRO A 118 -14.17 21.97 8.97
N LEU A 119 -15.48 22.10 8.73
CA LEU A 119 -16.15 23.38 8.37
C LEU A 119 -16.15 24.43 9.49
N ASN A 120 -16.06 23.98 10.73
CA ASN A 120 -15.99 24.81 11.92
C ASN A 120 -14.67 24.47 12.58
N GLY A 121 -13.76 25.43 12.77
CA GLY A 121 -12.40 25.24 13.30
C GLY A 121 -12.31 24.72 14.75
N GLU A 122 -13.32 24.00 15.22
CA GLU A 122 -13.30 23.21 16.44
C GLU A 122 -12.66 21.86 16.11
N MET A 123 -11.43 21.69 16.63
CA MET A 123 -10.74 20.42 16.72
C MET A 123 -11.72 19.37 17.24
N ALA A 124 -12.04 18.40 16.39
CA ALA A 124 -12.56 17.11 16.83
C ALA A 124 -11.42 16.42 17.59
N ASP A 125 -11.29 16.77 18.87
CA ASP A 125 -10.59 15.97 19.87
C ASP A 125 -11.34 14.63 20.01
N ASP A 126 -11.07 13.68 19.11
CA ASP A 126 -10.99 12.27 19.48
C ASP A 126 -10.25 11.44 18.42
N VAL A 127 -9.15 10.83 18.88
CA VAL A 127 -8.35 9.75 18.30
C VAL A 127 -7.54 10.03 17.01
N THR A 128 -6.44 10.75 17.20
CA THR A 128 -5.19 10.46 16.48
C THR A 128 -4.57 9.19 17.07
N ILE A 129 -4.53 8.08 16.33
CA ILE A 129 -3.30 7.30 16.07
C ILE A 129 -3.43 6.61 14.69
N ALA A 130 -2.81 7.20 13.69
CA ALA A 130 -2.05 6.45 12.67
C ALA A 130 -0.56 6.78 12.92
N PRO A 131 0.41 6.00 12.40
CA PRO A 131 0.28 4.91 11.44
C PRO A 131 1.07 3.64 11.84
N GLU A 132 0.78 2.50 11.20
CA GLU A 132 1.72 1.86 10.25
C GLU A 132 1.22 0.46 9.81
N GLN A 133 1.00 0.39 8.50
CA GLN A 133 1.38 -0.65 7.54
C GLN A 133 1.09 -2.12 7.88
N VAL A 134 0.06 -2.63 7.21
CA VAL A 134 0.05 -4.01 6.72
C VAL A 134 -0.20 -3.96 5.22
N ILE A 135 0.76 -4.52 4.49
CA ILE A 135 0.72 -4.81 3.06
C ILE A 135 -0.22 -6.00 2.84
N TYR A 136 -1.24 -5.86 1.98
CA TYR A 136 -1.90 -7.02 1.37
C TYR A 136 -1.26 -7.25 0.01
N SER A 137 -0.53 -8.37 -0.09
CA SER A 137 -0.10 -8.96 -1.34
C SER A 137 -1.26 -9.80 -1.87
N ASP A 138 -1.80 -9.43 -3.03
CA ASP A 138 -2.62 -10.33 -3.85
C ASP A 138 -1.70 -11.05 -4.83
N GLY A 139 -1.72 -12.38 -4.74
CA GLY A 139 -0.83 -13.28 -5.45
C GLY A 139 -1.24 -14.71 -5.13
N SER A 140 -2.21 -15.20 -5.90
CA SER A 140 -2.62 -16.60 -6.05
C SER A 140 -1.68 -17.62 -5.40
N THR A 141 -1.99 -18.07 -4.19
CA THR A 141 -1.41 -19.30 -3.62
C THR A 141 -2.45 -19.96 -2.71
N SER A 142 -2.44 -21.29 -2.74
CA SER A 142 -3.26 -22.26 -2.01
C SER A 142 -3.66 -21.85 -0.58
N SER A 143 -4.82 -22.34 -0.14
CA SER A 143 -5.48 -22.02 1.14
C SER A 143 -4.63 -22.17 2.42
N ASP A 144 -3.49 -22.87 2.37
CA ASP A 144 -2.56 -23.02 3.50
C ASP A 144 -1.49 -21.90 3.55
N ASP A 145 -1.17 -21.28 2.41
CA ASP A 145 -0.13 -20.24 2.29
C ASP A 145 -0.61 -18.85 2.74
N LYS A 146 -1.93 -18.61 2.63
CA LYS A 146 -2.57 -17.36 3.06
C LYS A 146 -2.51 -17.18 4.58
N ALA A 147 -2.79 -18.24 5.34
CA ALA A 147 -2.79 -18.20 6.80
C ALA A 147 -1.38 -17.89 7.35
N MET A 148 -0.34 -18.45 6.72
CA MET A 148 1.05 -18.18 7.12
C MET A 148 1.51 -16.77 6.74
N ASN A 149 0.93 -16.16 5.70
CA ASN A 149 1.21 -14.77 5.34
C ASN A 149 0.51 -13.77 6.28
N ASP A 150 -0.74 -14.07 6.68
CA ASP A 150 -1.50 -13.26 7.64
C ASP A 150 -0.85 -13.26 9.05
N ASP A 151 -0.29 -14.40 9.50
CA ASP A 151 0.47 -14.49 10.75
C ASP A 151 1.77 -13.66 10.71
N LYS A 152 2.54 -13.73 9.61
CA LYS A 152 3.75 -12.90 9.42
C LYS A 152 3.42 -11.41 9.50
N ILE A 153 2.37 -11.01 8.80
CA ILE A 153 1.84 -9.66 8.78
C ILE A 153 1.50 -9.17 10.20
N MET A 154 0.83 -10.00 11.00
CA MET A 154 0.46 -9.67 12.37
C MET A 154 1.69 -9.46 13.26
N ARG A 155 2.70 -10.34 13.14
CA ARG A 155 3.96 -10.24 13.89
C ARG A 155 4.77 -9.00 13.52
N LEU A 156 4.83 -8.65 12.24
CA LEU A 156 5.50 -7.42 11.78
C LEU A 156 4.84 -6.16 12.36
N LYS A 157 3.50 -6.14 12.42
CA LYS A 157 2.75 -5.05 13.05
C LYS A 157 3.06 -4.92 14.54
N GLN A 158 3.13 -6.04 15.26
CA GLN A 158 3.48 -6.06 16.68
C GLN A 158 4.91 -5.56 16.94
N LEU A 159 5.90 -6.03 16.16
CA LEU A 159 7.29 -5.59 16.30
C LEU A 159 7.43 -4.08 16.14
N LYS A 160 6.71 -3.52 15.17
CA LYS A 160 6.78 -2.09 14.89
C LYS A 160 6.05 -1.26 15.95
N GLN A 161 4.97 -1.77 16.51
CA GLN A 161 4.36 -1.18 17.69
C GLN A 161 5.34 -1.12 18.89
N MET A 162 6.19 -2.13 19.08
CA MET A 162 7.19 -2.13 20.16
C MET A 162 8.27 -1.07 19.98
N LEU A 163 8.66 -0.81 18.73
CA LEU A 163 9.60 0.26 18.39
C LEU A 163 9.02 1.62 18.74
N ASP A 164 7.75 1.86 18.38
CA ASP A 164 7.05 3.12 18.65
C ASP A 164 6.91 3.37 20.17
N VAL A 165 6.64 2.32 20.96
CA VAL A 165 6.57 2.43 22.44
C VAL A 165 7.95 2.37 23.13
N LYS A 166 9.05 2.47 22.36
CA LYS A 166 10.44 2.43 22.84
C LYS A 166 10.80 1.20 23.69
N ILE A 167 10.08 0.08 23.50
CA ILE A 167 10.42 -1.20 24.14
C ILE A 167 11.65 -1.80 23.46
N LEU A 168 11.68 -1.71 22.14
CA LEU A 168 12.70 -2.32 21.28
C LEU A 168 13.53 -1.20 20.63
N THR A 169 14.85 -1.41 20.51
CA THR A 169 15.71 -0.49 19.75
C THR A 169 15.63 -0.76 18.25
N GLN A 170 15.99 0.22 17.41
CA GLN A 170 15.96 0.08 15.95
C GLN A 170 16.78 -1.13 15.46
N ALA A 171 17.94 -1.38 16.07
CA ALA A 171 18.82 -2.49 15.71
C ALA A 171 18.21 -3.87 16.03
N GLU A 172 17.49 -3.97 17.14
CA GLU A 172 16.80 -5.20 17.57
C GLU A 172 15.57 -5.45 16.68
N PHE A 173 14.85 -4.39 16.30
CA PHE A 173 13.72 -4.46 15.37
C PHE A 173 14.11 -5.04 14.02
N ASP A 174 15.19 -4.56 13.41
CA ASP A 174 15.64 -5.02 12.10
C ASP A 174 16.06 -6.49 12.11
N THR A 175 16.68 -6.92 13.21
CA THR A 175 17.06 -8.33 13.43
C THR A 175 15.82 -9.21 13.47
N HIS A 176 14.83 -8.89 14.30
CA HIS A 176 13.61 -9.69 14.43
C HIS A 176 12.70 -9.63 13.19
N LYS A 177 12.69 -8.51 12.46
CA LYS A 177 11.99 -8.39 11.18
C LYS A 177 12.47 -9.40 10.15
N SER A 178 13.79 -9.60 10.05
CA SER A 178 14.36 -10.58 9.12
C SER A 178 14.03 -12.03 9.51
N LEU A 179 14.00 -12.34 10.81
CA LEU A 179 13.66 -13.67 11.33
C LEU A 179 12.19 -14.05 11.04
N VAL A 180 11.27 -13.07 11.17
CA VAL A 180 9.84 -13.27 10.84
C VAL A 180 9.64 -13.51 9.34
N LEU A 181 10.41 -12.81 8.49
CA LEU A 181 10.34 -12.99 7.02
C LEU A 181 10.86 -14.36 6.59
N ASN A 182 11.90 -14.88 7.26
CA ASN A 182 12.52 -16.18 6.96
C ASN A 182 11.86 -17.37 7.66
N ASN A 183 10.82 -17.14 8.47
CA ASN A 183 10.13 -18.16 9.27
C ASN A 183 11.07 -18.93 10.21
N ASP A 184 12.02 -18.23 10.83
CA ASP A 184 12.99 -18.82 11.75
C ASP A 184 12.31 -19.19 13.08
N PRO A 185 12.61 -20.37 13.68
CA PRO A 185 12.03 -20.79 14.96
C PRO A 185 12.48 -19.93 16.15
N LYS A 186 13.46 -19.04 15.93
CA LYS A 186 13.93 -18.04 16.90
C LYS A 186 13.15 -16.71 16.82
N ALA A 187 12.12 -16.62 15.96
CA ALA A 187 11.27 -15.45 15.89
C ALA A 187 10.49 -15.26 17.21
N LEU A 188 10.35 -14.00 17.62
CA LEU A 188 9.65 -13.62 18.84
C LEU A 188 8.17 -14.06 18.74
N THR A 189 7.70 -14.86 19.70
CA THR A 189 6.34 -15.39 19.66
C THR A 189 5.32 -14.39 20.24
N ASP A 190 4.03 -14.57 19.93
CA ASP A 190 2.96 -13.75 20.51
C ASP A 190 2.97 -13.74 22.04
N ALA A 191 3.34 -14.87 22.66
CA ALA A 191 3.44 -14.98 24.11
C ALA A 191 4.59 -14.14 24.68
N ASP A 192 5.69 -14.04 23.93
CA ASP A 192 6.86 -13.24 24.32
C ASP A 192 6.58 -11.74 24.15
N VAL A 193 5.83 -11.38 23.10
CA VAL A 193 5.33 -10.02 22.85
C VAL A 193 4.43 -9.53 23.99
N VAL A 194 3.52 -10.38 24.49
CA VAL A 194 2.63 -10.05 25.61
C VAL A 194 3.43 -9.80 26.88
N LYS A 195 4.40 -10.66 27.20
CA LYS A 195 5.27 -10.49 28.37
C LYS A 195 6.05 -9.18 28.32
N LEU A 196 6.58 -8.80 27.16
CA LEU A 196 7.30 -7.53 27.00
C LEU A 196 6.40 -6.31 27.26
N ARG A 197 5.12 -6.36 26.86
CA ARG A 197 4.15 -5.29 27.19
C ARG A 197 3.85 -5.24 28.68
N GLU A 198 3.69 -6.39 29.32
CA GLU A 198 3.44 -6.46 30.77
C GLU A 198 4.63 -5.92 31.56
N LEU A 199 5.87 -6.27 31.17
CA LEU A 199 7.08 -5.73 31.78
C LEU A 199 7.16 -4.21 31.65
N LYS A 200 6.80 -3.66 30.48
CA LYS A 200 6.74 -2.21 30.31
C LYS A 200 5.68 -1.58 31.20
N LYS A 201 4.50 -2.19 31.31
CA LYS A 201 3.42 -1.70 32.18
C LYS A 201 3.85 -1.67 33.65
N LEU A 202 4.62 -2.68 34.08
CA LEU A 202 5.16 -2.75 35.44
C LEU A 202 6.23 -1.67 35.68
N MET A 203 7.09 -1.41 34.70
CA MET A 203 8.06 -0.31 34.74
C MET A 203 7.37 1.06 34.78
N ASP A 204 6.35 1.28 33.95
CA ASP A 204 5.59 2.53 33.90
C ASP A 204 4.79 2.78 35.20
N SER A 205 4.51 1.72 35.98
CA SER A 205 3.83 1.80 37.28
C SER A 205 4.78 1.98 38.47
N ASP A 206 6.07 2.26 38.23
CA ASP A 206 7.14 2.34 39.24
C ASP A 206 7.30 1.07 40.11
N VAL A 207 6.73 -0.06 39.68
CA VAL A 207 6.82 -1.36 40.38
C VAL A 207 8.13 -2.07 40.06
N LEU A 208 8.75 -1.78 38.91
CA LEU A 208 9.95 -2.45 38.40
C LEU A 208 11.05 -1.42 38.07
N THR A 209 12.28 -1.66 38.49
CA THR A 209 13.40 -0.77 38.16
C THR A 209 13.87 -0.96 36.71
N THR A 210 14.44 0.08 36.09
CA THR A 210 14.94 0.02 34.70
C THR A 210 15.94 -1.12 34.47
N ASN A 211 16.79 -1.42 35.46
CA ASN A 211 17.78 -2.50 35.36
C ASN A 211 17.13 -3.89 35.36
N GLU A 212 16.08 -4.08 36.15
CA GLU A 212 15.33 -5.35 36.19
C GLU A 212 14.51 -5.54 34.92
N PHE A 213 13.94 -4.46 34.39
CA PHE A 213 13.26 -4.46 33.10
C PHE A 213 14.19 -4.89 31.96
N GLU A 214 15.36 -4.26 31.82
CA GLU A 214 16.34 -4.62 30.78
C GLU A 214 16.85 -6.05 30.91
N THR A 215 17.05 -6.52 32.15
CA THR A 215 17.47 -7.91 32.41
C THR A 215 16.41 -8.91 31.93
N GLN A 216 15.14 -8.68 32.27
CA GLN A 216 14.04 -9.57 31.86
C GLN A 216 13.74 -9.47 30.37
N LYS A 217 13.84 -8.27 29.78
CA LYS A 217 13.73 -8.05 28.34
C LYS A 217 14.77 -8.85 27.57
N ASN A 218 16.05 -8.78 27.95
CA ASN A 218 17.13 -9.51 27.28
C ASN A 218 16.95 -11.04 27.38
N LEU A 219 16.39 -11.53 28.49
CA LEU A 219 16.08 -12.93 28.71
C LEU A 219 15.00 -13.46 27.73
N ILE A 220 14.02 -12.60 27.39
CA ILE A 220 12.96 -12.91 26.44
C ILE A 220 13.48 -12.81 24.99
N LEU A 221 14.35 -11.83 24.70
CA LEU A 221 14.88 -11.61 23.35
C LEU A 221 15.95 -12.63 22.92
N THR A 222 16.69 -13.22 23.87
CA THR A 222 17.86 -14.09 23.55
C THR A 222 17.52 -15.59 23.51
N LYS A 223 16.28 -15.97 23.84
CA LYS A 223 15.81 -17.36 23.83
C LYS A 223 15.93 -18.02 22.45
#